data_AF-A0A161LFY7-F1
#
_entry.id   AF-A0A161LFY7-F1
#
_cell.length_a   1.000
_cell.length_b   1.000
_cell.length_c   1.000
_cell.angle_alpha   90.00
_cell.angle_beta   90.00
_cell.angle_gamma   90.00
#
_symmetry.space_group_name_H-M   'P 1'
#
loop_
_entity.id
_entity.type
_entity.pdbx_description
1 polymer ?
#
loop_
_entity_poly.entity_id
_entity_poly.type
_entity_poly.pdbx_seq_one_letter_code
_entity_poly.pdbx_strand_id
1 'polypeptide(L)'
;MKNQLFFGQPTSLDYDLELDMFSGIKINSNRTSSVPLVEFWKETDKRLEKLLARIDNGLLGQNISICFEYPTKPKLGKGKASMTDLMLIANGCKIAIEAKFTEYHKAKNTETITHWLKAGDNPENREKVLTSWKSMIDGFVKEPLTESIHELEYQFFHRTASACFNTEKANVVYQVFYDDETFEDSKKYISKLQKMVEQIKPNDKLKYFVWKIETEQLIDNSEKDPFGYMKQKAAYRFLKDEIVEIKSLHSNNA
;
A
#
# COMPACT_ATOMS: atom_id res chain seq x y z
N MET A 1 6.85 -19.50 -14.25
CA MET A 1 7.59 -18.53 -13.41
C MET A 1 7.70 -19.14 -12.02
N LYS A 2 8.84 -19.01 -11.33
CA LYS A 2 8.94 -19.33 -9.90
C LYS A 2 8.83 -18.02 -9.14
N ASN A 3 7.62 -17.71 -8.64
CA ASN A 3 7.42 -16.59 -7.75
C ASN A 3 7.86 -17.00 -6.33
N GLN A 4 8.42 -16.07 -5.56
CA GLN A 4 8.86 -16.30 -4.18
C GLN A 4 8.10 -15.33 -3.25
N LEU A 5 7.34 -15.87 -2.29
CA LEU A 5 6.60 -15.11 -1.26
C LEU A 5 7.49 -14.84 -0.04
N PHE A 6 7.34 -13.70 0.62
CA PHE A 6 8.25 -13.25 1.69
C PHE A 6 7.55 -12.46 2.80
N PHE A 7 8.14 -12.41 3.99
CA PHE A 7 7.74 -11.50 5.08
C PHE A 7 8.93 -10.67 5.55
N GLY A 8 8.76 -9.36 5.56
CA GLY A 8 9.85 -8.43 5.83
C GLY A 8 10.85 -8.33 4.68
N GLN A 9 11.68 -9.35 4.47
CA GLN A 9 12.76 -9.40 3.46
C GLN A 9 12.74 -10.72 2.66
N PRO A 10 13.35 -10.76 1.46
CA PRO A 10 13.17 -11.88 0.54
C PRO A 10 13.82 -13.22 0.98
N THR A 11 13.01 -14.16 1.52
CA THR A 11 13.27 -15.62 1.65
C THR A 11 12.00 -16.47 1.41
N SER A 12 11.95 -17.34 0.38
CA SER A 12 10.70 -17.89 -0.21
C SER A 12 9.77 -18.64 0.76
N LEU A 13 8.47 -18.40 0.67
CA LEU A 13 7.43 -19.02 1.51
C LEU A 13 6.30 -19.61 0.66
N ASP A 14 5.60 -20.59 1.19
CA ASP A 14 4.28 -21.01 0.67
C ASP A 14 3.16 -20.22 1.38
N TYR A 15 1.93 -20.33 0.85
CA TYR A 15 0.79 -19.55 1.34
C TYR A 15 0.39 -19.88 2.79
N ASP A 16 0.56 -21.13 3.24
CA ASP A 16 0.21 -21.51 4.61
C ASP A 16 1.19 -20.89 5.62
N LEU A 17 2.47 -20.81 5.26
CA LEU A 17 3.49 -20.11 6.04
C LEU A 17 3.24 -18.59 6.06
N GLU A 18 2.70 -18.03 4.97
CA GLU A 18 2.21 -16.65 4.96
C GLU A 18 1.12 -16.42 6.02
N LEU A 19 0.09 -17.27 6.03
CA LEU A 19 -0.98 -17.21 7.02
C LEU A 19 -0.46 -17.34 8.45
N ASP A 20 0.53 -18.22 8.69
CA ASP A 20 1.13 -18.38 10.02
C ASP A 20 1.82 -17.11 10.52
N MET A 21 2.48 -16.36 9.65
CA MET A 21 3.11 -15.09 10.07
C MET A 21 2.07 -14.01 10.35
N PHE A 22 0.99 -13.96 9.56
CA PHE A 22 -0.11 -13.03 9.80
C PHE A 22 -0.91 -13.36 11.07
N SER A 23 -0.94 -14.62 11.50
CA SER A 23 -1.56 -15.01 12.78
C SER A 23 -0.95 -14.31 14.00
N GLY A 24 0.32 -13.87 13.90
CA GLY A 24 1.00 -13.09 14.94
C GLY A 24 0.64 -11.60 14.96
N ILE A 25 -0.11 -11.11 13.98
CA ILE A 25 -0.47 -9.69 13.84
C ILE A 25 -1.78 -9.42 14.58
N LYS A 26 -1.80 -8.29 15.32
CA LYS A 26 -3.01 -7.82 15.96
C LYS A 26 -3.99 -7.26 14.93
N ILE A 27 -5.02 -8.04 14.61
CA ILE A 27 -6.20 -7.57 13.86
C ILE A 27 -7.27 -7.05 14.83
N ASN A 28 -8.01 -6.03 14.40
CA ASN A 28 -9.10 -5.45 15.22
C ASN A 28 -10.45 -6.11 14.94
N SER A 29 -10.60 -6.70 13.75
CA SER A 29 -11.80 -7.43 13.32
C SER A 29 -11.46 -8.25 12.08
N ASN A 30 -12.32 -9.19 11.70
CA ASN A 30 -12.18 -9.91 10.43
C ASN A 30 -12.26 -8.97 9.22
N ARG A 31 -12.82 -7.76 9.39
CA ARG A 31 -12.87 -6.67 8.40
C ARG A 31 -11.64 -5.73 8.42
N THR A 32 -10.57 -6.12 9.09
CA THR A 32 -9.26 -5.45 8.99
C THR A 32 -8.63 -5.81 7.66
N SER A 33 -8.13 -4.82 6.92
CA SER A 33 -7.65 -4.96 5.53
C SER A 33 -6.59 -6.05 5.30
N SER A 34 -5.79 -6.41 6.30
CA SER A 34 -4.83 -7.52 6.21
C SER A 34 -5.48 -8.88 5.93
N VAL A 35 -6.73 -9.09 6.37
CA VAL A 35 -7.44 -10.37 6.16
C VAL A 35 -7.81 -10.58 4.69
N PRO A 36 -8.60 -9.69 4.04
CA PRO A 36 -8.89 -9.84 2.61
C PRO A 36 -7.64 -9.64 1.74
N LEU A 37 -6.62 -8.91 2.19
CA LEU A 37 -5.35 -8.78 1.48
C LEU A 37 -4.70 -10.15 1.25
N VAL A 38 -4.40 -10.87 2.33
CA VAL A 38 -3.69 -12.16 2.24
C VAL A 38 -4.50 -13.15 1.43
N GLU A 39 -5.80 -13.22 1.68
CA GLU A 39 -6.67 -14.13 0.91
C GLU A 39 -6.73 -13.80 -0.58
N PHE A 40 -6.75 -12.52 -0.93
CA PHE A 40 -6.76 -12.09 -2.32
C PHE A 40 -5.52 -12.56 -3.07
N TRP A 41 -4.37 -12.52 -2.40
CA TRP A 41 -3.08 -12.91 -2.93
C TRP A 41 -2.82 -14.41 -2.89
N LYS A 42 -3.75 -15.24 -2.39
CA LYS A 42 -3.71 -16.71 -2.52
C LYS A 42 -3.57 -17.17 -3.97
N GLU A 43 -4.21 -16.47 -4.91
CA GLU A 43 -4.06 -16.69 -6.36
C GLU A 43 -2.93 -15.81 -6.95
N THR A 44 -1.74 -15.84 -6.33
CA THR A 44 -0.65 -14.87 -6.56
C THR A 44 -0.33 -14.66 -8.04
N ASP A 45 -0.12 -15.74 -8.81
CA ASP A 45 0.29 -15.66 -10.22
C ASP A 45 -0.73 -14.89 -11.07
N LYS A 46 -2.02 -15.20 -10.89
CA LYS A 46 -3.12 -14.55 -11.61
C LYS A 46 -3.26 -13.08 -11.22
N ARG A 47 -3.12 -12.76 -9.91
CA ARG A 47 -3.20 -11.38 -9.42
C ARG A 47 -2.01 -10.56 -9.93
N LEU A 48 -0.83 -11.14 -9.93
CA LEU A 48 0.39 -10.53 -10.42
C LEU A 48 0.29 -10.24 -11.93
N GLU A 49 -0.13 -11.22 -12.73
CA GLU A 49 -0.35 -11.04 -14.16
C GLU A 49 -1.31 -9.88 -14.43
N LYS A 50 -2.48 -9.85 -13.77
CA LYS A 50 -3.47 -8.77 -13.92
C LYS A 50 -2.90 -7.41 -13.53
N LEU A 51 -2.17 -7.33 -12.41
CA LEU A 51 -1.60 -6.09 -11.91
C LEU A 51 -0.55 -5.53 -12.88
N LEU A 52 0.41 -6.35 -13.27
CA LEU A 52 1.50 -5.96 -14.16
C LEU A 52 1.00 -5.64 -15.55
N ALA A 53 -0.02 -6.34 -16.04
CA ALA A 53 -0.63 -6.04 -17.32
C ALA A 53 -1.14 -4.60 -17.40
N ARG A 54 -1.53 -4.02 -16.26
CA ARG A 54 -2.02 -2.66 -16.15
C ARG A 54 -0.93 -1.62 -15.82
N ILE A 55 0.03 -1.97 -14.97
CA ILE A 55 1.05 -1.05 -14.46
C ILE A 55 2.26 -1.00 -15.40
N ASP A 56 2.80 -2.16 -15.74
CA ASP A 56 3.99 -2.29 -16.59
C ASP A 56 4.09 -3.70 -17.19
N ASN A 57 3.62 -3.83 -18.43
CA ASN A 57 3.70 -5.09 -19.19
C ASN A 57 5.15 -5.59 -19.34
N GLY A 58 6.16 -4.71 -19.28
CA GLY A 58 7.56 -5.10 -19.39
C GLY A 58 8.05 -5.96 -18.22
N LEU A 59 7.33 -5.97 -17.09
CA LEU A 59 7.64 -6.79 -15.92
C LEU A 59 7.06 -8.21 -16.01
N LEU A 60 6.15 -8.49 -16.94
CA LEU A 60 5.60 -9.83 -17.13
C LEU A 60 6.72 -10.81 -17.52
N GLY A 61 6.73 -12.00 -16.91
CA GLY A 61 7.75 -13.01 -17.17
C GLY A 61 9.08 -12.80 -16.44
N GLN A 62 9.26 -11.67 -15.74
CA GLN A 62 10.45 -11.43 -14.94
C GLN A 62 10.39 -12.14 -13.58
N ASN A 63 11.55 -12.28 -12.93
CA ASN A 63 11.61 -12.73 -11.54
C ASN A 63 11.17 -11.58 -10.64
N ILE A 64 10.04 -11.77 -9.95
CA ILE A 64 9.45 -10.76 -9.08
C ILE A 64 9.52 -11.25 -7.64
N SER A 65 10.11 -10.42 -6.80
CA SER A 65 10.10 -10.62 -5.36
C SER A 65 8.81 -10.09 -4.75
N ILE A 66 8.11 -10.90 -3.96
CA ILE A 66 6.80 -10.58 -3.38
C ILE A 66 6.92 -10.52 -1.85
N CYS A 67 6.97 -9.33 -1.26
CA CYS A 67 7.28 -9.15 0.16
C CYS A 67 6.11 -8.55 0.96
N PHE A 68 5.46 -9.36 1.78
CA PHE A 68 4.49 -8.89 2.77
C PHE A 68 5.17 -8.18 3.94
N GLU A 69 4.50 -7.17 4.50
CA GLU A 69 4.98 -6.40 5.65
C GLU A 69 6.43 -5.88 5.44
N TYR A 70 6.69 -5.28 4.28
CA TYR A 70 8.03 -4.86 3.88
C TYR A 70 8.46 -3.57 4.62
N PRO A 71 9.57 -3.58 5.40
CA PRO A 71 10.00 -2.44 6.19
C PRO A 71 10.87 -1.49 5.37
N THR A 72 10.50 -0.21 5.34
CA THR A 72 11.39 0.89 4.92
C THR A 72 11.72 1.75 6.14
N LYS A 73 13.01 1.93 6.44
CA LYS A 73 13.46 2.77 7.56
C LYS A 73 13.92 4.15 7.06
N PRO A 74 13.70 5.22 7.84
CA PRO A 74 14.29 6.51 7.51
C PRO A 74 15.81 6.41 7.64
N LYS A 75 16.53 7.04 6.71
CA LYS A 75 17.99 7.19 6.70
C LYS A 75 18.48 8.23 7.71
N LEU A 76 17.63 9.19 8.08
CA LEU A 76 17.94 10.26 9.03
C LEU A 76 16.94 10.24 10.21
N GLY A 77 17.45 10.60 11.39
CA GLY A 77 16.68 10.56 12.63
C GLY A 77 16.42 9.14 13.13
N LYS A 78 15.68 9.04 14.23
CA LYS A 78 15.25 7.80 14.87
C LYS A 78 13.74 7.67 14.67
N GLY A 79 13.34 6.93 13.65
CA GLY A 79 11.94 6.65 13.33
C GLY A 79 11.67 5.15 13.22
N LYS A 80 10.41 4.75 13.41
CA LYS A 80 9.96 3.38 13.13
C LYS A 80 10.00 3.13 11.61
N ALA A 81 10.12 1.86 11.23
CA ALA A 81 9.96 1.48 9.84
C ALA A 81 8.52 1.73 9.38
N SER A 82 8.36 2.20 8.14
CA SER A 82 7.11 2.12 7.41
C SER A 82 6.96 0.69 6.90
N MET A 83 5.93 -0.02 7.36
CA MET A 83 5.66 -1.42 7.01
C MET A 83 4.68 -1.47 5.84
N THR A 84 5.15 -1.60 4.60
CA THR A 84 4.26 -1.68 3.42
C THR A 84 3.58 -3.05 3.40
N ASP A 85 2.26 -3.08 3.26
CA ASP A 85 1.49 -4.34 3.38
C ASP A 85 1.99 -5.39 2.38
N LEU A 86 2.24 -5.00 1.13
CA LEU A 86 2.92 -5.84 0.14
C LEU A 86 3.82 -5.00 -0.79
N MET A 87 5.07 -5.43 -0.96
CA MET A 87 6.04 -4.82 -1.87
C MET A 87 6.45 -5.80 -2.96
N LEU A 88 6.25 -5.42 -4.21
CA LEU A 88 6.78 -6.15 -5.37
C LEU A 88 8.05 -5.50 -5.87
N ILE A 89 9.09 -6.28 -6.12
CA ILE A 89 10.40 -5.78 -6.57
C ILE A 89 10.86 -6.55 -7.80
N ALA A 90 11.13 -5.84 -8.89
CA ALA A 90 11.64 -6.41 -10.14
C ALA A 90 12.40 -5.37 -10.96
N ASN A 91 13.59 -5.73 -11.47
CA ASN A 91 14.41 -4.95 -12.42
C ASN A 91 14.35 -3.42 -12.26
N GLY A 92 14.80 -2.90 -11.11
CA GLY A 92 14.85 -1.45 -10.88
C GLY A 92 13.47 -0.78 -10.73
N CYS A 93 12.41 -1.57 -10.61
CA CYS A 93 11.04 -1.13 -10.34
C CYS A 93 10.54 -1.68 -9.00
N LYS A 94 9.81 -0.84 -8.26
CA LYS A 94 9.07 -1.23 -7.05
C LYS A 94 7.60 -0.90 -7.19
N ILE A 95 6.76 -1.79 -6.66
CA ILE A 95 5.31 -1.59 -6.54
C ILE A 95 4.96 -1.77 -5.07
N ALA A 96 4.72 -0.67 -4.37
CA ALA A 96 4.23 -0.68 -3.00
C ALA A 96 2.70 -0.78 -3.02
N ILE A 97 2.16 -1.80 -2.38
CA ILE A 97 0.73 -2.07 -2.29
C ILE A 97 0.29 -1.85 -0.84
N GLU A 98 -0.73 -1.01 -0.67
CA GLU A 98 -1.35 -0.69 0.61
C GLU A 98 -2.82 -1.11 0.56
N ALA A 99 -3.24 -1.99 1.46
CA ALA A 99 -4.60 -2.44 1.59
C ALA A 99 -5.43 -1.50 2.46
N LYS A 100 -6.69 -1.33 2.08
CA LYS A 100 -7.72 -0.63 2.87
C LYS A 100 -9.07 -1.31 2.70
N PHE A 101 -9.83 -1.41 3.78
CA PHE A 101 -11.19 -1.94 3.78
C PHE A 101 -12.14 -1.12 4.68
N THR A 102 -12.16 -1.33 6.00
CA THR A 102 -13.04 -0.55 6.87
C THR A 102 -12.34 0.66 7.51
N GLU A 103 -11.03 0.78 7.33
CA GLU A 103 -10.21 1.82 7.92
C GLU A 103 -10.62 3.20 7.38
N TYR A 104 -10.89 3.33 6.08
CA TYR A 104 -11.33 4.61 5.50
C TYR A 104 -12.75 5.01 5.95
N HIS A 105 -13.60 4.04 6.28
CA HIS A 105 -14.95 4.30 6.80
C HIS A 105 -14.88 4.83 8.24
N LYS A 106 -13.94 4.30 9.03
CA LYS A 106 -13.72 4.68 10.44
C LYS A 106 -12.77 5.89 10.60
N ALA A 107 -12.10 6.31 9.53
CA ALA A 107 -11.05 7.33 9.52
C ALA A 107 -11.59 8.74 9.77
N LYS A 108 -12.00 9.03 11.02
CA LYS A 108 -12.24 10.40 11.47
C LYS A 108 -10.95 11.16 11.80
N ASN A 109 -9.83 10.45 12.04
CA ASN A 109 -8.56 11.03 12.51
C ASN A 109 -7.35 10.45 11.75
N THR A 110 -7.21 10.75 10.47
CA THR A 110 -5.94 10.51 9.76
C THR A 110 -4.93 11.57 10.18
N GLU A 111 -3.78 11.16 10.70
CA GLU A 111 -2.72 12.07 11.14
C GLU A 111 -2.04 12.71 9.92
N THR A 112 -2.10 14.04 9.81
CA THR A 112 -1.35 14.80 8.80
C THR A 112 0.12 14.93 9.21
N ILE A 113 1.00 15.25 8.26
CA ILE A 113 2.40 15.57 8.58
C ILE A 113 2.49 16.71 9.61
N THR A 114 1.69 17.77 9.48
CA THR A 114 1.63 18.87 10.48
C THR A 114 1.32 18.35 11.87
N HIS A 115 0.29 17.48 12.00
CA HIS A 115 -0.09 16.92 13.29
C HIS A 115 1.02 16.02 13.84
N TRP A 116 1.55 15.14 12.99
CA TRP A 116 2.61 14.22 13.34
C TRP A 116 3.88 14.94 13.80
N LEU A 117 4.28 16.04 13.17
CA LEU A 117 5.43 16.83 13.60
C LEU A 117 5.23 17.36 15.03
N LYS A 118 4.02 17.86 15.34
CA LYS A 118 3.68 18.49 16.64
C LYS A 118 3.46 17.50 17.79
N ALA A 119 2.98 16.29 17.52
CA ALA A 119 2.43 15.37 18.52
C ALA A 119 3.47 14.63 19.40
N GLY A 120 4.62 15.19 19.75
CA GLY A 120 5.66 14.37 20.38
C GLY A 120 6.96 15.05 20.72
N ASP A 121 7.76 14.32 21.48
CA ASP A 121 8.66 14.91 22.47
C ASP A 121 9.99 15.41 21.88
N ASN A 122 10.25 15.15 20.60
CA ASN A 122 11.47 15.57 19.93
C ASN A 122 11.18 16.04 18.49
N PRO A 123 10.81 17.33 18.32
CA PRO A 123 10.54 17.93 17.01
C PRO A 123 11.74 17.83 16.05
N GLU A 124 12.96 18.08 16.52
CA GLU A 124 14.17 17.99 15.69
C GLU A 124 14.38 16.60 15.09
N ASN A 125 14.12 15.55 15.87
CA ASN A 125 14.21 14.18 15.38
C ASN A 125 13.16 13.90 14.30
N ARG A 126 11.94 14.42 14.47
CA ARG A 126 10.86 14.24 13.50
C ARG A 126 11.12 14.99 12.20
N GLU A 127 11.68 16.19 12.27
CA GLU A 127 12.15 16.92 11.10
C GLU A 127 13.23 16.13 10.34
N LYS A 128 14.18 15.51 11.05
CA LYS A 128 15.19 14.62 10.43
C LYS A 128 14.52 13.43 9.74
N VAL A 129 13.54 12.80 10.37
CA VAL A 129 12.79 11.68 9.77
C VAL A 129 12.00 12.12 8.54
N LEU A 130 11.29 13.26 8.60
CA LEU A 130 10.57 13.83 7.46
C LEU A 130 11.51 14.18 6.30
N THR A 131 12.66 14.79 6.62
CA THR A 131 13.72 15.08 5.64
C THR A 131 14.21 13.80 4.98
N SER A 132 14.37 12.73 5.76
CA SER A 132 14.71 11.43 5.18
C SER A 132 13.66 10.96 4.18
N TRP A 133 12.37 11.07 4.48
CA TRP A 133 11.32 10.67 3.56
C TRP A 133 11.28 11.53 2.30
N LYS A 134 11.41 12.86 2.45
CA LYS A 134 11.54 13.80 1.32
C LYS A 134 12.66 13.38 0.37
N SER A 135 13.87 13.12 0.89
CA SER A 135 15.02 12.71 0.07
C SER A 135 14.83 11.42 -0.72
N MET A 136 13.92 10.52 -0.29
CA MET A 136 13.61 9.30 -1.06
C MET A 136 12.70 9.60 -2.25
N ILE A 137 11.88 10.65 -2.14
CA ILE A 137 10.86 11.03 -3.11
C ILE A 137 11.39 12.05 -4.12
N ASP A 138 12.40 12.86 -3.77
CA ASP A 138 12.87 13.99 -4.57
C ASP A 138 13.17 13.66 -6.05
N GLY A 139 13.70 12.48 -6.36
CA GLY A 139 13.97 12.03 -7.74
C GLY A 139 12.73 11.66 -8.56
N PHE A 140 11.57 11.61 -7.93
CA PHE A 140 10.30 11.09 -8.46
C PHE A 140 9.21 12.16 -8.59
N VAL A 141 9.54 13.41 -8.30
CA VAL A 141 8.61 14.55 -8.38
C VAL A 141 9.08 15.54 -9.44
N LYS A 142 8.14 16.34 -9.96
CA LYS A 142 8.43 17.36 -10.99
C LYS A 142 9.09 18.61 -10.41
N GLU A 143 8.77 18.91 -9.16
CA GLU A 143 9.22 20.10 -8.44
C GLU A 143 9.65 19.69 -7.02
N PRO A 144 10.59 20.43 -6.39
CA PRO A 144 10.94 20.18 -5.00
C PRO A 144 9.72 20.20 -4.08
N LEU A 145 9.64 19.23 -3.16
CA LEU A 145 8.55 19.16 -2.19
C LEU A 145 8.56 20.39 -1.28
N THR A 146 7.46 21.15 -1.30
CA THR A 146 7.28 22.36 -0.48
C THR A 146 6.52 22.06 0.81
N GLU A 147 6.29 23.08 1.63
CA GLU A 147 5.46 23.00 2.85
C GLU A 147 4.02 22.53 2.59
N SER A 148 3.54 22.56 1.34
CA SER A 148 2.22 22.03 0.97
C SER A 148 2.05 20.55 1.36
N ILE A 149 3.13 19.78 1.42
CA ILE A 149 3.05 18.38 1.83
C ILE A 149 2.63 18.22 3.29
N HIS A 150 2.70 19.27 4.12
CA HIS A 150 2.38 19.18 5.54
C HIS A 150 0.90 18.85 5.81
N GLU A 151 0.04 19.11 4.82
CA GLU A 151 -1.39 18.75 4.85
C GLU A 151 -1.67 17.31 4.38
N LEU A 152 -0.67 16.61 3.83
CA LEU A 152 -0.82 15.21 3.45
C LEU A 152 -0.93 14.32 4.68
N GLU A 153 -1.66 13.20 4.52
CA GLU A 153 -1.61 12.12 5.50
C GLU A 153 -0.18 11.59 5.62
N TYR A 154 0.31 11.47 6.85
CA TYR A 154 1.66 10.99 7.14
C TYR A 154 1.83 9.60 6.48
N GLN A 155 0.91 8.66 6.71
CA GLN A 155 0.98 7.31 6.12
C GLN A 155 1.08 7.32 4.57
N PHE A 156 0.27 8.12 3.88
CA PHE A 156 0.36 8.27 2.41
C PHE A 156 1.78 8.69 1.97
N PHE A 157 2.37 9.64 2.68
CA PHE A 157 3.70 10.16 2.37
C PHE A 157 4.79 9.08 2.52
N HIS A 158 4.74 8.23 3.57
CA HIS A 158 5.78 7.21 3.72
C HIS A 158 5.61 6.04 2.78
N ARG A 159 4.37 5.70 2.38
CA ARG A 159 4.15 4.69 1.34
C ARG A 159 4.78 5.13 0.03
N THR A 160 4.61 6.41 -0.30
CA THR A 160 5.31 7.03 -1.44
C THR A 160 6.82 6.90 -1.28
N ALA A 161 7.39 7.30 -0.13
CA ALA A 161 8.83 7.19 0.11
C ALA A 161 9.33 5.74 0.03
N SER A 162 8.56 4.78 0.54
CA SER A 162 8.89 3.35 0.52
C SER A 162 8.93 2.79 -0.90
N ALA A 163 7.98 3.19 -1.75
CA ALA A 163 7.99 2.85 -3.16
C ALA A 163 9.21 3.42 -3.90
N CYS A 164 9.56 4.68 -3.62
CA CYS A 164 10.68 5.38 -4.27
C CYS A 164 12.07 4.96 -3.76
N PHE A 165 12.14 4.24 -2.65
CA PHE A 165 13.41 3.95 -2.01
C PHE A 165 14.28 2.96 -2.82
N ASN A 166 15.48 3.38 -3.23
CA ASN A 166 16.47 2.56 -3.93
C ASN A 166 15.88 1.85 -5.17
N THR A 167 15.21 2.60 -6.04
CA THR A 167 14.61 2.11 -7.28
C THR A 167 14.75 3.17 -8.37
N GLU A 168 14.57 2.80 -9.64
CA GLU A 168 14.55 3.73 -10.77
C GLU A 168 13.11 4.13 -11.14
N LYS A 169 12.18 3.19 -10.96
CA LYS A 169 10.74 3.37 -11.18
C LYS A 169 9.97 2.91 -9.94
N ALA A 170 8.91 3.64 -9.61
CA ALA A 170 8.10 3.41 -8.43
C ALA A 170 6.61 3.46 -8.79
N ASN A 171 5.85 2.55 -8.20
CA ASN A 171 4.40 2.57 -8.28
C ASN A 171 3.83 2.40 -6.88
N VAL A 172 2.80 3.16 -6.54
CA VAL A 172 2.02 2.99 -5.31
C VAL A 172 0.62 2.53 -5.70
N VAL A 173 0.17 1.41 -5.14
CA VAL A 173 -1.15 0.83 -5.42
C VAL A 173 -1.93 0.81 -4.11
N TYR A 174 -3.04 1.52 -4.08
CA TYR A 174 -4.02 1.39 -3.01
C TYR A 174 -5.01 0.29 -3.37
N GLN A 175 -4.90 -0.85 -2.69
CA GLN A 175 -5.82 -1.96 -2.82
C GLN A 175 -7.03 -1.71 -1.91
N VAL A 176 -8.11 -1.20 -2.51
CA VAL A 176 -9.31 -0.76 -1.80
C VAL A 176 -10.37 -1.85 -1.94
N PHE A 177 -10.49 -2.65 -0.90
CA PHE A 177 -11.58 -3.60 -0.73
C PHE A 177 -12.84 -2.85 -0.32
N TYR A 178 -13.99 -3.22 -0.85
CA TYR A 178 -15.27 -2.65 -0.45
C TYR A 178 -16.40 -3.68 -0.56
N ASP A 179 -17.44 -3.45 0.20
CA ASP A 179 -18.74 -4.15 0.13
C ASP A 179 -19.87 -3.11 0.07
N ASP A 180 -21.12 -3.56 0.12
CA ASP A 180 -22.29 -2.66 0.06
C ASP A 180 -22.28 -1.59 1.16
N GLU A 181 -21.77 -1.92 2.36
CA GLU A 181 -21.69 -0.99 3.49
C GLU A 181 -20.65 0.11 3.26
N THR A 182 -19.50 -0.25 2.67
CA THR A 182 -18.33 0.63 2.57
C THR A 182 -18.14 1.29 1.20
N PHE A 183 -19.00 0.97 0.22
CA PHE A 183 -18.88 1.42 -1.17
C PHE A 183 -18.80 2.94 -1.33
N GLU A 184 -19.69 3.70 -0.69
CA GLU A 184 -19.70 5.17 -0.85
C GLU A 184 -18.48 5.84 -0.18
N ASP A 185 -18.00 5.28 0.92
CA ASP A 185 -16.81 5.82 1.59
C ASP A 185 -15.51 5.45 0.87
N SER A 186 -15.49 4.31 0.18
CA SER A 186 -14.36 3.95 -0.69
C SER A 186 -14.18 4.98 -1.82
N LYS A 187 -15.28 5.48 -2.41
CA LYS A 187 -15.24 6.56 -3.41
C LYS A 187 -14.67 7.85 -2.83
N LYS A 188 -15.11 8.25 -1.63
CA LYS A 188 -14.58 9.46 -0.95
C LYS A 188 -13.10 9.31 -0.66
N TYR A 189 -12.68 8.13 -0.23
CA TYR A 189 -11.27 7.83 0.01
C TYR A 189 -10.43 7.93 -1.27
N ILE A 190 -10.91 7.39 -2.39
CA ILE A 190 -10.23 7.50 -3.69
C ILE A 190 -10.12 8.96 -4.13
N SER A 191 -11.17 9.77 -3.96
CA SER A 191 -11.11 11.21 -4.22
C SER A 191 -10.11 11.94 -3.31
N LYS A 192 -9.92 11.48 -2.07
CA LYS A 192 -8.89 12.01 -1.17
C LYS A 192 -7.49 11.64 -1.66
N LEU A 193 -7.27 10.39 -2.09
CA LEU A 193 -6.00 9.96 -2.69
C LEU A 193 -5.64 10.81 -3.91
N GLN A 194 -6.59 11.09 -4.79
CA GLN A 194 -6.40 11.98 -5.95
C GLN A 194 -5.82 13.34 -5.55
N LYS A 195 -6.44 14.00 -4.56
CA LYS A 195 -5.97 15.31 -4.05
C LYS A 195 -4.57 15.25 -3.44
N MET A 196 -4.21 14.13 -2.80
CA MET A 196 -2.87 13.94 -2.24
C MET A 196 -1.83 13.71 -3.34
N VAL A 197 -2.15 12.93 -4.37
CA VAL A 197 -1.28 12.73 -5.54
C VAL A 197 -1.03 14.04 -6.29
N GLU A 198 -2.03 14.91 -6.39
CA GLU A 198 -1.89 16.24 -7.00
C GLU A 198 -0.90 17.13 -6.26
N GLN A 199 -0.82 17.01 -4.94
CA GLN A 199 0.15 17.76 -4.12
C GLN A 199 1.57 17.19 -4.23
N ILE A 200 1.73 15.88 -4.41
CA ILE A 200 3.04 15.25 -4.65
C ILE A 200 3.63 15.68 -6.00
N LYS A 201 2.78 15.92 -7.01
CA LYS A 201 3.21 16.24 -8.39
C LYS A 201 4.26 15.24 -8.92
N PRO A 202 3.94 13.94 -8.97
CA PRO A 202 4.90 12.93 -9.42
C PRO A 202 5.33 13.18 -10.88
N ASN A 203 6.58 12.83 -11.20
CA ASN A 203 7.07 12.75 -12.57
C ASN A 203 6.71 11.38 -13.19
N ASP A 204 7.25 11.06 -14.36
CA ASP A 204 6.98 9.83 -15.09
C ASP A 204 7.49 8.55 -14.41
N LYS A 205 8.43 8.67 -13.48
CA LYS A 205 9.02 7.56 -12.73
C LYS A 205 8.17 7.10 -11.54
N LEU A 206 7.21 7.91 -11.09
CA LEU A 206 6.31 7.58 -9.98
C LEU A 206 4.87 7.62 -10.44
N LYS A 207 4.15 6.52 -10.26
CA LYS A 207 2.72 6.44 -10.57
C LYS A 207 1.92 5.94 -9.38
N TYR A 208 0.66 6.34 -9.35
CA TYR A 208 -0.30 5.92 -8.34
C TYR A 208 -1.46 5.20 -9.00
N PHE A 209 -1.92 4.13 -8.37
CA PHE A 209 -3.04 3.34 -8.82
C PHE A 209 -3.98 3.05 -7.66
N VAL A 210 -5.25 2.84 -7.98
CA VAL A 210 -6.22 2.21 -7.10
C VAL A 210 -6.62 0.88 -7.71
N TRP A 211 -6.51 -0.19 -6.93
CA TRP A 211 -7.11 -1.47 -7.23
C TRP A 211 -8.39 -1.60 -6.42
N LYS A 212 -9.53 -1.31 -7.05
CA LYS A 212 -10.86 -1.44 -6.45
C LYS A 212 -11.27 -2.90 -6.50
N ILE A 213 -11.67 -3.47 -5.36
CA ILE A 213 -12.03 -4.88 -5.24
C ILE A 213 -13.34 -5.00 -4.45
N GLU A 214 -14.39 -5.43 -5.12
CA GLU A 214 -15.67 -5.76 -4.50
C GLU A 214 -15.54 -7.10 -3.76
N THR A 215 -15.92 -7.11 -2.49
CA THR A 215 -15.81 -8.29 -1.63
C THR A 215 -17.13 -8.60 -0.95
N GLU A 216 -17.32 -9.87 -0.64
CA GLU A 216 -18.33 -10.34 0.29
C GLU A 216 -17.63 -11.13 1.39
N GLN A 217 -17.93 -10.79 2.64
CA GLN A 217 -17.39 -11.49 3.81
C GLN A 217 -18.16 -12.79 4.04
N LEU A 218 -17.45 -13.91 4.02
CA LEU A 218 -17.98 -15.26 4.29
C LEU A 218 -17.71 -15.70 5.73
N ILE A 219 -16.62 -15.20 6.32
CA ILE A 219 -16.24 -15.48 7.70
C ILE A 219 -17.14 -14.75 8.70
N ASP A 220 -17.57 -15.45 9.74
CA ASP A 220 -18.34 -14.86 10.83
C ASP A 220 -17.49 -13.84 11.61
N ASN A 221 -18.07 -12.71 12.03
CA ASN A 221 -17.37 -11.71 12.83
C ASN A 221 -16.94 -12.21 14.22
N SER A 222 -17.52 -13.32 14.70
CA SER A 222 -17.16 -13.99 15.95
C SER A 222 -15.95 -14.92 15.83
N GLU A 223 -15.49 -15.23 14.61
CA GLU A 223 -14.27 -16.02 14.40
C GLU A 223 -13.06 -15.25 14.95
N LYS A 224 -12.28 -15.91 15.80
CA LYS A 224 -11.16 -15.33 16.54
C LYS A 224 -9.83 -15.56 15.83
N ASP A 225 -9.77 -16.54 14.93
CA ASP A 225 -8.59 -16.84 14.12
C ASP A 225 -8.95 -16.90 12.62
N PRO A 226 -9.08 -15.74 11.95
CA PRO A 226 -9.40 -15.72 10.53
C PRO A 226 -8.28 -16.32 9.67
N PHE A 227 -7.03 -16.27 10.10
CA PHE A 227 -5.92 -16.83 9.32
C PHE A 227 -5.92 -18.37 9.37
N GLY A 228 -6.16 -18.96 10.54
CA GLY A 228 -6.42 -20.40 10.66
C GLY A 228 -7.66 -20.85 9.90
N TYR A 229 -8.74 -20.06 9.91
CA TYR A 229 -9.94 -20.32 9.12
C TYR A 229 -9.63 -20.39 7.62
N MET A 230 -8.81 -19.46 7.10
CA MET A 230 -8.44 -19.36 5.69
C MET A 230 -7.64 -20.55 5.15
N LYS A 231 -7.02 -21.34 6.02
CA LYS A 231 -6.38 -22.61 5.64
C LYS A 231 -7.40 -23.66 5.20
N GLN A 232 -8.63 -23.57 5.70
CA GLN A 232 -9.67 -24.58 5.48
C GLN A 232 -10.76 -24.12 4.52
N LYS A 233 -11.14 -22.84 4.59
CA LYS A 233 -12.28 -22.26 3.88
C LYS A 233 -11.98 -20.85 3.44
N ALA A 234 -12.68 -20.37 2.43
CA ALA A 234 -12.57 -18.97 2.04
C ALA A 234 -13.24 -18.06 3.09
N ALA A 235 -12.54 -17.05 3.58
CA ALA A 235 -13.08 -16.02 4.47
C ALA A 235 -13.76 -14.88 3.68
N TYR A 236 -13.37 -14.69 2.42
CA TYR A 236 -13.92 -13.69 1.51
C TYR A 236 -14.18 -14.28 0.13
N ARG A 237 -15.24 -13.78 -0.52
CA ARG A 237 -15.47 -13.93 -1.95
C ARG A 237 -15.14 -12.62 -2.66
N PHE A 238 -14.22 -12.66 -3.62
CA PHE A 238 -13.87 -11.51 -4.45
C PHE A 238 -14.72 -11.52 -5.72
N LEU A 239 -15.51 -10.46 -5.92
CA LEU A 239 -16.47 -10.37 -7.01
C LEU A 239 -15.83 -9.69 -8.23
N LYS A 240 -15.97 -8.36 -8.33
CA LYS A 240 -15.40 -7.57 -9.42
C LYS A 240 -14.19 -6.81 -8.93
N ASP A 241 -13.20 -6.66 -9.81
CA ASP A 241 -12.05 -5.83 -9.51
C ASP A 241 -11.50 -5.10 -10.75
N GLU A 242 -11.05 -3.87 -10.52
CA GLU A 242 -10.53 -2.98 -11.55
C GLU A 242 -9.33 -2.17 -11.03
N ILE A 243 -8.36 -1.93 -11.92
CA ILE A 243 -7.15 -1.16 -11.60
C ILE A 243 -7.17 0.13 -12.42
N VAL A 244 -7.16 1.26 -11.71
CA VAL A 244 -7.25 2.60 -12.29
C VAL A 244 -6.04 3.42 -11.88
N GLU A 245 -5.38 4.05 -12.84
CA GLU A 245 -4.30 5.02 -12.57
C GLU A 245 -4.89 6.32 -12.03
N ILE A 246 -4.32 6.82 -10.94
CA ILE A 246 -4.64 8.13 -10.37
C ILE A 246 -3.87 9.18 -11.16
N LYS A 247 -4.53 9.83 -12.12
CA LYS A 247 -3.93 10.94 -12.88
C LYS A 247 -4.06 12.25 -12.10
N SER A 248 -3.01 13.07 -12.14
CA SER A 248 -3.11 14.48 -11.76
C SER A 248 -3.94 15.22 -12.83
N LEU A 249 -4.94 16.01 -12.41
CA LEU A 249 -5.84 16.75 -13.31
C LEU A 249 -5.12 17.68 -14.31
N HIS A 250 -3.85 18.01 -14.07
CA HIS A 250 -3.07 18.94 -14.89
C HIS A 250 -2.37 18.28 -16.09
N SER A 251 -2.69 17.02 -16.40
CA SER A 251 -2.04 16.26 -17.49
C SER A 251 -2.75 16.37 -18.85
N ASN A 252 -3.80 17.18 -18.97
CA ASN A 252 -4.63 17.27 -20.18
C ASN A 252 -4.36 18.50 -21.07
N ASN A 253 -3.30 19.28 -20.82
CA ASN A 253 -2.89 20.38 -21.68
C ASN A 253 -1.44 20.18 -22.11
N ALA A 254 -1.22 19.31 -23.09
CA ALA A 254 -0.01 19.27 -23.92
C ALA A 254 -0.41 18.94 -25.35
#